data_AF-A0A3M8EFI6-F1
#
_entry.id   AF-A0A3M8EFI6-F1
#
_cell.length_a   1.000
_cell.length_b   1.000
_cell.length_c   1.000
_cell.angle_alpha   90.00
_cell.angle_beta   90.00
_cell.angle_gamma   90.00
#
_symmetry.space_group_name_H-M   'P 1'
#
loop_
_entity.id
_entity.type
_entity.pdbx_description
1 polymer ?
#
loop_
_entity_poly.entity_id
_entity_poly.type
_entity_poly.pdbx_seq_one_letter_code
_entity_poly.pdbx_strand_id
1 'polypeptide(L)'
;MVRDRHFWTVVAAGLLLGACGVLLAVWGNPENSGICVSCFIENSAGALGLHDNPRMQYLRPELIGFVLGAMASAILFREFRSRGGSAPLPRLFSGIFLIIGCAVFIGCPIKLFLRLTAGDLTAVAGMLG
;
A
#
# COMPACT_ATOMS: atom_id res chain seq x y z
N MET A 1 9.69 -29.27 6.55
CA MET A 1 8.52 -28.45 6.15
C MET A 1 8.91 -27.04 5.63
N VAL A 2 10.11 -26.83 5.05
CA VAL A 2 10.60 -25.50 4.62
C VAL A 2 10.92 -25.45 3.11
N ARG A 3 10.43 -26.42 2.32
CA ARG A 3 10.89 -26.64 0.94
C ARG A 3 9.77 -26.63 -0.10
N ASP A 4 8.80 -25.73 0.04
CA ASP A 4 7.84 -25.46 -1.02
C ASP A 4 8.33 -24.30 -1.89
N ARG A 5 8.28 -24.50 -3.22
CA ARG A 5 8.69 -23.48 -4.19
C ARG A 5 7.86 -22.19 -4.04
N HIS A 6 6.61 -22.33 -3.60
CA HIS A 6 5.73 -21.22 -3.23
C HIS A 6 6.22 -20.43 -2.01
N PHE A 7 6.76 -21.10 -0.99
CA PHE A 7 7.30 -20.42 0.19
C PHE A 7 8.48 -19.52 -0.21
N TRP A 8 9.36 -20.02 -1.08
CA TRP A 8 10.51 -19.24 -1.57
C TRP A 8 10.08 -18.04 -2.41
N THR A 9 9.01 -18.15 -3.20
CA THR A 9 8.45 -17.00 -3.93
C THR A 9 7.86 -15.94 -3.00
N VAL A 10 7.18 -16.36 -1.92
CA VAL A 10 6.62 -15.42 -0.93
C VAL A 10 7.73 -14.70 -0.17
N VAL A 11 8.78 -15.42 0.23
CA VAL A 11 9.94 -14.82 0.90
C VAL A 11 10.67 -13.84 -0.02
N ALA A 12 10.91 -14.20 -1.27
CA ALA A 12 11.56 -13.31 -2.23
C ALA A 12 10.71 -12.06 -2.52
N ALA A 13 9.39 -12.21 -2.67
CA ALA A 13 8.47 -11.08 -2.88
C ALA A 13 8.41 -10.17 -1.65
N GLY A 14 8.36 -10.73 -0.44
CA GLY A 14 8.38 -9.97 0.80
C GLY A 14 9.68 -9.20 0.99
N LEU A 15 10.82 -9.81 0.67
CA LEU A 15 12.14 -9.18 0.76
C LEU A 15 12.28 -8.05 -0.27
N LEU A 16 11.81 -8.24 -1.51
CA LEU A 16 11.78 -7.20 -2.54
C LEU A 16 10.87 -6.04 -2.15
N LEU A 17 9.66 -6.32 -1.64
CA LEU A 17 8.72 -5.29 -1.18
C LEU A 17 9.28 -4.50 0.01
N GLY A 18 9.91 -5.19 0.97
CA GLY A 18 10.56 -4.55 2.12
C GLY A 18 11.75 -3.68 1.70
N ALA A 19 12.63 -4.21 0.84
CA ALA A 19 13.79 -3.47 0.32
C ALA A 19 13.35 -2.23 -0.49
N CYS A 20 12.38 -2.38 -1.40
CA CYS A 20 11.80 -1.25 -2.11
C CYS A 20 11.14 -0.26 -1.15
N GLY A 21 10.42 -0.73 -0.13
CA GLY A 21 9.79 0.13 0.87
C GLY A 21 10.79 1.00 1.63
N VAL A 22 11.93 0.45 2.03
CA VAL A 22 13.02 1.19 2.68
C VAL A 22 13.68 2.15 1.68
N LEU A 23 13.95 1.71 0.45
CA LEU A 23 14.52 2.57 -0.59
C LEU A 23 13.63 3.80 -0.85
N LEU A 24 12.33 3.59 -0.98
CA LEU A 24 11.36 4.67 -1.15
C LEU A 24 11.19 5.53 0.10
N ALA A 25 11.44 5.03 1.30
CA ALA A 25 11.44 5.85 2.51
C ALA A 25 12.61 6.86 2.52
N VAL A 26 13.75 6.49 1.93
CA VAL A 26 14.96 7.33 1.83
C VAL A 26 14.95 8.24 0.59
N TRP A 27 14.42 7.77 -0.54
CA TRP A 27 14.37 8.52 -1.81
C TRP A 27 13.01 9.15 -2.14
N GLY A 28 11.99 8.94 -1.31
CA GLY A 28 10.65 9.44 -1.54
C GLY A 28 10.51 10.95 -1.31
N ASN A 29 9.73 11.60 -2.18
CA ASN A 29 9.31 13.00 -2.05
C ASN A 29 7.82 13.03 -1.66
N PRO A 30 7.40 13.37 -0.42
CA PRO A 30 8.14 13.78 0.79
C PRO A 30 8.89 12.67 1.56
N GLU A 31 9.91 13.13 2.30
CA GLU A 31 10.77 12.39 3.23
C GLU A 31 9.93 11.52 4.20
N ASN A 32 10.38 10.29 4.49
CA ASN A 32 9.77 9.40 5.50
C ASN A 32 8.33 8.90 5.22
N SER A 33 7.90 8.83 3.96
CA SER A 33 6.52 8.40 3.66
C SER A 33 6.30 6.90 3.54
N GLY A 34 7.31 6.14 3.06
CA GLY A 34 7.19 4.70 2.82
C GLY A 34 6.04 4.31 1.86
N ILE A 35 5.84 3.01 1.64
CA ILE A 35 4.72 2.50 0.84
C ILE A 35 3.44 2.54 1.69
N CYS A 36 2.50 3.44 1.37
CA CYS A 36 1.26 3.58 2.13
C CYS A 36 0.02 3.68 1.22
N VAL A 37 -0.74 2.58 1.15
CA VAL A 37 -1.94 2.50 0.30
C VAL A 37 -3.05 3.44 0.76
N SER A 38 -3.24 3.64 2.07
CA SER A 38 -4.27 4.59 2.57
C SER A 38 -3.95 6.02 2.15
N CYS A 39 -2.69 6.44 2.35
CA CYS A 39 -2.24 7.77 1.92
C CYS A 39 -2.32 7.95 0.40
N PHE A 40 -2.09 6.89 -0.41
CA PHE A 40 -2.24 7.01 -1.86
C PHE A 40 -3.69 7.25 -2.28
N ILE A 41 -4.65 6.62 -1.59
CA ILE A 41 -6.07 6.82 -1.84
C ILE A 41 -6.48 8.23 -1.42
N GLU A 42 -6.05 8.70 -0.24
CA GLU A 42 -6.29 10.08 0.22
C GLU A 42 -5.69 11.12 -0.73
N ASN A 43 -4.45 10.89 -1.18
CA ASN A 43 -3.78 11.77 -2.13
C ASN A 43 -4.47 11.80 -3.50
N SER A 44 -4.95 10.65 -3.97
CA SER A 44 -5.72 10.56 -5.22
C SER A 44 -7.08 11.26 -5.09
N ALA A 45 -7.74 11.11 -3.94
CA ALA A 45 -8.98 11.83 -3.64
C ALA A 45 -8.77 13.34 -3.56
N GLY A 46 -7.66 13.79 -2.98
CA GLY A 46 -7.24 15.19 -3.02
C GLY A 46 -6.99 15.69 -4.45
N ALA A 47 -6.24 14.94 -5.26
CA ALA A 47 -5.96 15.29 -6.65
C ALA A 47 -7.23 15.34 -7.53
N LEU A 48 -8.26 14.57 -7.18
CA LEU A 48 -9.59 14.59 -7.82
C LEU A 48 -10.50 15.72 -7.33
N GLY A 49 -10.04 16.54 -6.37
CA GLY A 49 -10.81 17.65 -5.79
C GLY A 49 -11.88 17.21 -4.80
N LEU A 50 -11.80 16.00 -4.26
CA LEU A 50 -12.78 15.48 -3.29
C LEU A 50 -12.57 16.04 -1.87
N HIS A 51 -11.39 16.63 -1.61
CA HIS A 51 -11.06 17.30 -0.36
C HIS A 51 -10.06 18.46 -0.59
N ASP A 52 -10.22 19.54 0.16
CA ASP A 52 -9.52 20.83 0.01
C ASP A 52 -8.22 20.96 0.82
N ASN A 53 -7.54 19.85 1.12
CA ASN A 53 -6.27 19.90 1.85
C ASN A 53 -5.07 20.06 0.90
N PRO A 54 -4.46 21.26 0.78
CA PRO A 54 -3.41 21.52 -0.20
C PRO A 54 -2.14 20.69 0.03
N ARG A 55 -1.95 20.14 1.24
CA ARG A 55 -0.80 19.26 1.53
C ARG A 55 -0.93 17.86 0.94
N MET A 56 -2.13 17.44 0.56
CA MET A 56 -2.44 16.08 0.12
C MET A 56 -2.95 16.04 -1.34
N GLN A 57 -3.08 17.19 -2.00
CA GLN A 57 -3.52 17.30 -3.39
C GLN A 57 -2.38 17.07 -4.40
N TYR A 58 -1.76 15.90 -4.38
CA TYR A 58 -0.76 15.52 -5.37
C TYR A 58 -0.85 14.04 -5.70
N LEU A 59 -0.63 13.70 -6.98
CA LEU A 59 -0.64 12.31 -7.40
C LEU A 59 0.75 11.70 -7.24
N ARG A 60 0.86 10.65 -6.42
CA ARG A 60 2.14 9.97 -6.18
C ARG A 60 2.42 8.97 -7.31
N PRO A 61 3.56 9.06 -8.02
CA PRO A 61 3.87 8.15 -9.13
C PRO A 61 4.04 6.69 -8.69
N GLU A 62 4.27 6.45 -7.40
CA GLU A 62 4.41 5.13 -6.78
C GLU A 62 3.18 4.25 -7.01
N LEU A 63 1.96 4.80 -6.86
CA LEU A 63 0.71 4.06 -7.08
C LEU A 63 0.59 3.64 -8.55
N ILE A 64 0.92 4.53 -9.48
CA ILE A 64 0.90 4.26 -10.92
C ILE A 64 1.92 3.16 -11.25
N GLY A 65 3.12 3.25 -10.69
CA GLY A 65 4.16 2.23 -10.83
C GLY A 65 3.72 0.84 -10.34
N PHE A 66 3.06 0.76 -9.18
CA PHE A 66 2.52 -0.50 -8.67
C PHE A 66 1.44 -1.08 -9.58
N VAL A 67 0.50 -0.26 -10.02
CA VAL A 67 -0.61 -0.71 -10.88
C VAL A 67 -0.09 -1.16 -12.26
N LEU A 68 0.78 -0.37 -12.89
CA LEU A 68 1.38 -0.72 -14.18
C LEU A 68 2.32 -1.93 -14.07
N GLY A 69 3.09 -2.03 -12.99
CA GLY A 69 3.95 -3.19 -12.74
C GLY A 69 3.16 -4.48 -12.54
N ALA A 70 2.05 -4.43 -11.79
CA ALA A 70 1.15 -5.57 -11.63
C ALA A 70 0.45 -5.94 -12.94
N MET A 71 0.09 -4.94 -13.77
CA MET A 71 -0.47 -5.20 -15.10
C MET A 71 0.56 -5.86 -16.02
N ALA A 72 1.78 -5.34 -16.07
CA ALA A 72 2.87 -5.87 -16.90
C ALA A 72 3.23 -7.32 -16.51
N SER A 73 3.31 -7.62 -15.22
CA SER A 73 3.55 -8.99 -14.75
C SER A 73 2.40 -9.93 -15.14
N ALA A 74 1.15 -9.53 -14.94
CA ALA A 74 -0.01 -10.34 -15.32
C ALA A 74 -0.07 -10.63 -16.84
N ILE A 75 0.34 -9.67 -17.68
CA ILE A 75 0.44 -9.86 -19.13
C ILE A 75 1.58 -10.82 -19.49
N LEU A 76 2.76 -10.64 -18.88
CA LEU A 76 3.94 -11.48 -19.15
C LEU A 76 3.70 -12.95 -18.79
N PHE A 77 3.04 -13.20 -17.66
CA PHE A 77 2.67 -14.55 -17.22
C PHE A 77 1.37 -15.08 -17.87
N ARG A 78 0.75 -14.29 -18.77
CA ARG A 78 -0.51 -14.62 -19.46
C ARG A 78 -1.67 -14.98 -18.51
N GLU A 79 -1.65 -14.46 -17.29
CA GLU A 79 -2.70 -14.67 -16.29
C GLU A 79 -3.72 -13.52 -16.23
N PHE A 80 -3.62 -12.56 -17.16
CA PHE A 80 -4.54 -11.44 -17.22
C PHE A 80 -5.98 -11.90 -17.51
N ARG A 81 -6.80 -11.93 -16.46
CA ARG A 81 -8.24 -12.23 -16.53
C ARG A 81 -9.03 -11.02 -16.06
N SER A 82 -9.75 -10.39 -16.98
CA SER A 82 -10.74 -9.37 -16.64
C SER A 82 -11.86 -10.03 -15.84
N ARG A 83 -11.86 -9.80 -14.51
CA ARG A 83 -12.94 -10.26 -13.63
C ARG A 83 -13.84 -9.07 -13.29
N GLY A 84 -15.04 -9.06 -13.87
CA GLY A 84 -16.12 -8.19 -13.40
C GLY A 84 -16.59 -8.66 -12.02
N GLY A 85 -16.65 -7.76 -11.04
CA GLY A 85 -17.04 -8.10 -9.67
C GLY A 85 -18.54 -8.37 -9.56
N SER A 86 -18.93 -9.57 -9.11
CA SER A 86 -20.33 -9.93 -8.85
C SER A 86 -20.91 -9.30 -7.58
N ALA A 87 -20.07 -8.69 -6.72
CA ALA A 87 -20.50 -8.09 -5.46
C ALA A 87 -19.79 -6.72 -5.22
N PRO A 88 -20.23 -5.65 -5.91
CA PRO A 88 -19.62 -4.32 -5.80
C PRO A 88 -19.86 -3.68 -4.42
N LEU A 89 -21.05 -3.87 -3.85
CA LEU A 89 -21.43 -3.29 -2.55
C LEU A 89 -20.50 -3.71 -1.40
N PRO A 90 -20.28 -5.01 -1.12
CA PRO A 90 -19.42 -5.41 0.00
C PRO A 90 -17.96 -4.97 -0.19
N ARG A 91 -17.48 -4.86 -1.44
CA ARG A 91 -16.14 -4.33 -1.73
C ARG A 91 -16.04 -2.86 -1.38
N LEU A 92 -17.05 -2.07 -1.74
CA LEU A 92 -17.10 -0.64 -1.39
C LEU A 92 -17.10 -0.45 0.13
N PHE A 93 -17.98 -1.15 0.85
CA PHE A 93 -18.01 -1.10 2.32
C PHE A 93 -16.68 -1.53 2.93
N SER A 94 -16.07 -2.61 2.45
CA SER A 94 -14.75 -3.05 2.95
C SER A 94 -13.66 -2.00 2.75
N GLY A 95 -13.69 -1.27 1.63
CA GLY A 95 -12.77 -0.16 1.37
C GLY A 95 -12.99 1.03 2.30
N ILE A 96 -14.26 1.39 2.56
CA ILE A 96 -14.61 2.46 3.50
C ILE A 96 -14.11 2.11 4.91
N PHE A 97 -14.41 0.91 5.41
CA PHE A 97 -13.93 0.46 6.72
C PHE A 97 -12.40 0.40 6.79
N LEU A 98 -11.73 0.00 5.70
CA LEU A 98 -10.27 0.00 5.64
C LEU A 98 -9.68 1.40 5.81
N ILE A 99 -10.22 2.41 5.10
CA ILE A 99 -9.73 3.79 5.21
C ILE A 99 -10.02 4.37 6.60
N ILE A 100 -11.21 4.12 7.15
CA ILE A 100 -11.54 4.53 8.53
C ILE A 100 -10.55 3.90 9.52
N GLY A 101 -10.29 2.59 9.40
CA GLY A 101 -9.31 1.90 10.23
C GLY A 101 -7.90 2.49 10.09
N CYS A 102 -7.43 2.74 8.87
CA CYS A 102 -6.12 3.34 8.63
C CYS A 102 -6.01 4.76 9.21
N ALA A 103 -7.11 5.53 9.22
CA ALA A 103 -7.14 6.86 9.81
C ALA A 103 -7.05 6.80 11.35
N VAL A 104 -7.73 5.84 11.98
CA VAL A 104 -7.68 5.64 13.45
C VAL A 104 -6.31 5.14 13.90
N PHE A 105 -5.72 4.16 13.20
CA PHE A 105 -4.45 3.53 13.58
C PHE A 105 -3.19 4.22 13.02
N ILE A 106 -3.33 5.45 12.50
CA ILE A 106 -2.21 6.29 12.01
C ILE A 106 -1.39 5.59 10.91
N GLY A 107 -2.06 4.86 10.01
CA GLY A 107 -1.44 4.32 8.80
C GLY A 107 -2.01 3.01 8.31
N CYS A 108 -1.60 2.63 7.10
CA CYS A 108 -1.86 1.30 6.57
C CYS A 108 -0.93 0.25 7.24
N PRO A 109 -1.28 -1.05 7.20
CA PRO A 109 -0.48 -2.09 7.85
C PRO A 109 0.98 -2.11 7.37
N ILE A 110 1.21 -1.86 6.08
CA ILE A 110 2.56 -1.81 5.50
C ILE A 110 3.36 -0.66 6.11
N LYS A 111 2.81 0.57 6.13
CA LYS A 111 3.48 1.73 6.72
C LYS A 111 3.75 1.52 8.20
N LEU A 112 2.82 0.90 8.92
CA LEU A 112 2.98 0.58 10.32
C LEU A 112 4.16 -0.38 10.56
N PHE A 113 4.32 -1.43 9.75
CA PHE A 113 5.50 -2.31 9.83
C PHE A 113 6.81 -1.56 9.52
N LEU A 114 6.82 -0.69 8.50
CA LEU A 114 8.01 0.12 8.18
C LEU A 114 8.42 1.03 9.35
N ARG A 115 7.44 1.68 10.01
CA ARG A 115 7.68 2.51 11.20
C ARG A 115 8.18 1.68 12.38
N LEU A 116 7.61 0.50 12.58
CA LEU A 116 8.06 -0.42 13.62
C LEU A 116 9.53 -0.82 13.43
N THR A 117 9.92 -1.13 12.20
CA THR A 117 11.32 -1.46 11.87
C THR A 117 12.25 -0.26 11.94
N ALA A 118 11.73 0.96 11.79
CA ALA A 118 12.47 2.21 11.95
C ALA A 118 12.64 2.63 13.43
N GLY A 119 12.03 1.90 14.37
CA GLY A 119 12.15 2.16 15.81
C GLY A 119 11.13 3.15 16.38
N ASP A 120 10.06 3.49 15.64
CA ASP A 120 8.96 4.32 16.15
C ASP A 120 8.11 3.51 17.15
N LEU A 121 8.24 3.79 18.46
CA LEU A 121 7.42 3.15 19.51
C LEU A 121 5.92 3.48 19.38
N THR A 122 5.57 4.56 18.68
CA THR A 122 4.16 4.93 18.41
C THR A 122 3.45 3.93 17.50
N ALA A 123 4.20 3.17 16.68
CA ALA A 123 3.64 2.11 15.84
C ALA A 123 3.20 0.88 16.65
N VAL A 124 3.76 0.68 17.85
CA VAL A 124 3.33 -0.40 18.76
C VAL A 124 1.94 -0.10 19.33
N ALA A 125 1.67 1.16 19.69
CA ALA A 125 0.33 1.58 20.13
C ALA A 125 -0.72 1.37 19.04
N GLY A 126 -0.41 1.74 17.79
CA GLY A 126 -1.29 1.49 16.65
C GLY A 126 -1.50 0.00 16.29
N MET A 127 -0.62 -0.90 16.71
CA MET A 127 -0.85 -2.36 16.58
C MET A 127 -1.70 -2.94 17.69
N LEU A 128 -1.56 -2.42 18.92
CA LEU A 128 -2.24 -2.97 20.08
C LEU A 128 -3.69 -2.49 20.21
N GLY A 129 -4.03 -1.33 19.64
CA GLY A 129 -5.37 -0.75 19.68
C GLY A 129 -5.36 0.71 20.05
#